data_AF-A0A933DYH2-F1
#
_entry.id   AF-A0A933DYH2-F1
#
_cell.length_a   1.000
_cell.length_b   1.000
_cell.length_c   1.000
_cell.angle_alpha   90.00
_cell.angle_beta   90.00
_cell.angle_gamma   90.00
#
_symmetry.space_group_name_H-M   'P 1'
#
loop_
_entity.id
_entity.type
_entity.pdbx_description
1 polymer ?
#
loop_
_entity_poly.entity_id
_entity_poly.type
_entity_poly.pdbx_seq_one_letter_code
_entity_poly.pdbx_strand_id
1 'polypeptide(L)' 'MRTTLDIDEKLLEDVVALTGEKRKGRAVSKALEEYIRKKRIEELRAMAGTIDLVDNWYEWRHMELR' A
#
# COMPACT_ATOMS: atom_id res chain seq x y z
N MET A 1 -15.14 -7.33 8.73
CA MET A 1 -15.15 -8.52 9.61
C MET A 1 -14.92 -8.06 11.04
N ARG A 2 -15.58 -8.66 12.03
CA ARG A 2 -15.29 -8.40 13.46
C ARG A 2 -14.39 -9.51 13.98
N THR A 3 -13.23 -9.11 14.49
CA THR A 3 -12.18 -10.03 14.97
C THR A 3 -11.73 -9.56 16.34
N THR A 4 -11.49 -10.49 17.26
CA THR A 4 -10.85 -10.22 18.54
C THR A 4 -9.38 -10.53 18.39
N LEU A 5 -8.52 -9.55 18.66
CA LEU A 5 -7.06 -9.64 18.59
C LEU A 5 -6.50 -9.09 19.90
N ASP A 6 -5.45 -9.73 20.40
CA ASP A 6 -4.65 -9.18 21.50
C ASP A 6 -3.58 -8.27 20.91
N ILE A 7 -3.56 -7.01 21.35
CA ILE A 7 -2.69 -5.95 20.83
C ILE A 7 -2.22 -5.12 22.02
N ASP A 8 -0.93 -4.81 22.04
CA ASP A 8 -0.36 -3.89 23.03
C ASP A 8 -1.11 -2.55 23.04
N GLU A 9 -1.48 -2.09 24.23
CA GLU A 9 -2.32 -0.89 24.38
C GLU A 9 -1.60 0.37 23.91
N LYS A 10 -0.29 0.49 24.19
CA LYS A 10 0.50 1.65 23.77
C LYS A 10 0.62 1.69 22.25
N LEU A 11 0.85 0.54 21.63
CA LEU A 11 0.90 0.43 20.17
C LEU A 11 -0.43 0.87 19.54
N LEU A 12 -1.56 0.50 20.13
CA LEU A 12 -2.88 0.88 19.64
C LEU A 12 -3.15 2.39 19.80
N GLU A 13 -2.69 2.99 20.90
CA GLU A 13 -2.74 4.44 21.13
C GLU A 13 -1.90 5.20 20.11
N ASP A 14 -0.67 4.74 19.86
CA ASP A 14 0.23 5.33 18.85
C ASP A 14 -0.41 5.26 17.46
N VAL A 15 -0.97 4.11 17.09
CA VAL A 15 -1.65 3.95 15.80
C VAL A 15 -2.86 4.89 15.70
N VAL A 16 -3.65 5.05 16.75
CA VAL A 16 -4.77 6.01 16.79
C VAL A 16 -4.29 7.46 16.64
N ALA A 17 -3.24 7.84 17.37
CA ALA A 17 -2.65 9.17 17.31
C ALA A 17 -2.09 9.49 15.91
N LEU A 18 -1.34 8.55 15.32
CA LEU A 18 -0.73 8.71 14.00
C LEU A 18 -1.77 8.70 12.86
N THR A 19 -2.83 7.92 12.99
CA THR A 19 -3.87 7.83 11.95
C THR A 19 -4.91 8.93 12.01
N GLY A 20 -5.03 9.62 13.16
CA GLY A 20 -6.04 10.66 13.44
C GLY A 20 -7.46 10.12 13.60
N GLU A 21 -7.62 8.80 13.74
CA GLU A 21 -8.91 8.12 13.75
C GLU A 21 -9.48 7.99 15.15
N LYS A 22 -10.73 8.41 15.37
CA LYS A 22 -11.40 8.29 16.68
C LYS A 22 -11.71 6.85 17.09
N ARG A 23 -11.72 5.91 16.14
CA ARG A 23 -12.10 4.50 16.37
C ARG A 23 -10.88 3.60 16.21
N LYS A 24 -10.53 2.88 17.28
CA LYS A 24 -9.45 1.87 17.34
C LYS A 24 -9.45 0.94 16.12
N GLY A 25 -10.62 0.38 15.76
CA GLY A 25 -10.73 -0.51 14.60
C GLY A 25 -10.40 0.14 13.25
N ARG A 26 -10.81 1.41 13.02
CA ARG A 26 -10.49 2.12 11.76
C ARG A 26 -9.01 2.50 11.69
N ALA A 27 -8.43 2.89 12.82
CA ALA A 27 -7.01 3.18 12.93
C ALA A 27 -6.17 1.95 12.53
N VAL A 28 -6.52 0.76 13.05
CA VAL A 28 -5.84 -0.49 12.70
C VAL A 28 -6.02 -0.85 11.23
N SER A 29 -7.23 -0.77 10.68
CA SER A 29 -7.47 -1.04 9.25
C SER A 29 -6.63 -0.15 8.35
N LYS A 30 -6.58 1.16 8.64
CA LYS A 30 -5.78 2.13 7.88
C LYS A 30 -4.28 1.85 7.99
N ALA A 31 -3.79 1.51 9.18
CA ALA A 31 -2.39 1.15 9.38
C ALA A 31 -2.00 -0.11 8.58
N LEU A 32 -2.88 -1.12 8.52
CA LEU A 32 -2.65 -2.34 7.74
C LEU A 32 -2.68 -2.08 6.23
N GLU A 33 -3.60 -1.23 5.74
CA GLU A 33 -3.63 -0.82 4.34
C GLU A 33 -2.33 -0.12 3.92
N GLU A 34 -1.83 0.80 4.75
CA GLU A 34 -0.56 1.49 4.52
C GLU A 34 0.64 0.53 4.58
N TYR A 35 0.61 -0.45 5.48
CA TYR A 35 1.66 -1.47 5.55
C TYR A 35 1.72 -2.31 4.26
N ILE A 36 0.57 -2.80 3.78
CA ILE A 36 0.48 -3.56 2.52
C ILE A 36 0.93 -2.70 1.35
N ARG A 37 0.52 -1.43 1.30
CA ARG A 37 0.94 -0.49 0.26
C ARG A 37 2.46 -0.32 0.22
N LYS A 38 3.10 -0.14 1.38
CA LYS A 38 4.57 -0.04 1.47
C LYS A 38 5.26 -1.30 0.96
N LYS A 39 4.76 -2.48 1.34
CA LYS A 39 5.30 -3.76 0.87
C LYS A 39 5.21 -3.91 -0.65
N ARG A 40 4.07 -3.56 -1.26
CA ARG A 40 3.94 -3.57 -2.73
C ARG A 40 4.89 -2.59 -3.42
N ILE A 41 5.12 -1.42 -2.83
CA ILE A 41 6.09 -0.46 -3.37
C ILE A 41 7.52 -1.02 -3.26
N GLU A 42 7.87 -1.68 -2.16
CA GLU A 42 9.16 -2.36 -1.99
C GLU A 42 9.35 -3.45 -3.05
N GLU A 43 8.32 -4.27 -3.31
CA GLU A 43 8.35 -5.29 -4.37
C GLU A 43 8.57 -4.67 -5.75
N LEU A 44 7.83 -3.62 -6.10
CA LEU A 44 8.00 -2.90 -7.36
C LEU A 44 9.41 -2.31 -7.50
N ARG A 45 9.96 -1.77 -6.41
CA ARG A 45 11.34 -1.26 -6.37
C ARG A 45 12.36 -2.38 -6.55
N ALA A 46 12.12 -3.56 -5.98
CA ALA A 46 12.99 -4.71 -6.15
C ALA A 46 13.00 -5.23 -7.59
N MET A 47 11.90 -5.03 -8.33
CA MET A 47 11.82 -5.35 -9.76
C MET A 47 12.49 -4.30 -10.66
N ALA A 48 12.84 -3.13 -10.11
CA ALA A 48 13.52 -2.09 -10.88
C ALA A 48 14.92 -2.58 -11.29
N GLY A 49 15.17 -2.67 -12.60
CA GLY A 49 16.42 -3.19 -13.16
C GLY A 49 16.40 -4.69 -13.50
N THR A 50 15.35 -5.42 -13.12
CA THR A 50 15.13 -6.81 -13.59
C THR A 50 14.13 -6.90 -14.73
N ILE A 51 13.36 -5.83 -14.98
CA ILE A 51 12.37 -5.77 -16.05
C ILE A 51 13.01 -5.11 -17.27
N ASP A 52 12.99 -5.82 -18.40
CA ASP A 52 13.31 -5.26 -19.70
C ASP A 52 12.10 -4.46 -20.21
N LEU A 53 12.16 -3.13 -20.06
CA LEU A 53 11.13 -2.22 -20.52
C LEU A 53 11.54 -1.73 -21.92
N VAL A 54 10.84 -2.22 -22.93
CA VAL A 54 11.00 -1.72 -24.30
C VAL A 54 10.41 -0.33 -24.40
N ASP A 55 11.22 0.66 -24.80
CA ASP A 55 10.81 2.08 -24.95
C ASP A 55 10.04 2.32 -26.26
N ASN A 56 8.93 1.60 -26.45
CA ASN A 56 8.08 1.67 -27.65
C ASN A 56 6.72 2.35 -27.38
N TRP A 57 6.56 3.04 -26.24
CA TRP A 57 5.27 3.59 -25.79
C TRP A 57 4.58 4.51 -26.82
N TYR A 58 5.37 5.23 -27.62
CA TYR A 58 4.86 6.14 -28.65
C TYR A 58 4.20 5.37 -29.79
N GLU A 59 4.80 4.26 -30.21
CA GLU A 59 4.26 3.40 -31.27
C GLU A 59 2.92 2.82 -30.82
N TRP A 60 2.88 2.19 -29.64
CA TRP A 60 1.66 1.61 -29.06
C TRP A 60 0.52 2.62 -28.89
N ARG A 61 0.82 3.87 -28.51
CA ARG A 61 -0.19 4.93 -28.37
C ARG A 61 -0.89 5.26 -29.68
N HIS A 62 -0.23 5.11 -30.82
CA HIS A 62 -0.76 5.49 -32.12
C HIS A 62 -1.18 4.27 -32.98
N MET A 63 -1.11 3.05 -32.43
CA MET A 63 -1.51 1.81 -33.12
C MET A 63 -3.02 1.72 -33.39
N GLU A 64 -3.87 2.44 -32.68
CA GLU A 64 -5.34 2.40 -32.85
C GLU A 64 -5.94 3.56 -33.68
N LEU A 65 -5.13 4.40 -34.33
CA LEU A 65 -5.62 5.54 -35.13
C LEU A 65 -5.80 5.25 -36.63
N ARG A 66 -6.04 3.99 -37.03
CA ARG A 66 -6.38 3.63 -38.41
C ARG A 66 -7.70 2.89 -38.53
#